data_AF-A0A958Z1H5-F1
#
_entry.id   AF-A0A958Z1H5-F1
#
_cell.length_a   1.000
_cell.length_b   1.000
_cell.length_c   1.000
_cell.angle_alpha   90.00
_cell.angle_beta   90.00
_cell.angle_gamma   90.00
#
_symmetry.space_group_name_H-M   'P 1'
#
loop_
_entity.id
_entity.type
_entity.pdbx_description
1 polymer ?
#
loop_
_entity_poly.entity_id
_entity_poly.type
_entity_poly.pdbx_seq_one_letter_code
_entity_poly.pdbx_strand_id
1 'polypeptide(L)'
;MNKIILIYFCCISISYAQNIESTTRKFIDEAQFTRINKDWTTIAEFKSGINEHVNFYPIEVIDLKSGKKINALQLDMYIKNPDIHKTAWVGLDEIEEFIQFIEDNVIPNLDLRYKDKSSEFIFKAKEMTLSYFVHERSRRLTIKLNSYDDDPIKNYTFWTETQVDKIPRLLEILKQIK
;
A
#
# COMPACT_ATOMS: atom_id res chain seq x y z
N MET A 1 13.93 -31.65 53.28
CA MET A 1 14.69 -30.69 52.47
C MET A 1 14.11 -30.73 51.07
N ASN A 2 13.23 -29.77 50.75
CA ASN A 2 12.36 -29.83 49.58
C ASN A 2 13.10 -29.33 48.34
N LYS A 3 13.13 -30.14 47.28
CA LYS A 3 13.61 -29.75 45.94
C LYS A 3 12.51 -28.94 45.26
N ILE A 4 12.74 -27.64 45.05
CA ILE A 4 11.90 -26.79 44.20
C ILE A 4 12.40 -26.95 42.77
N ILE A 5 11.57 -27.55 41.91
CA ILE A 5 11.77 -27.58 40.46
C ILE A 5 11.17 -26.29 39.91
N LEU A 6 12.02 -25.41 39.38
CA LEU A 6 11.61 -24.17 38.72
C LEU A 6 11.32 -24.50 37.24
N ILE A 7 10.04 -24.59 36.85
CA ILE A 7 9.63 -24.74 35.46
C ILE A 7 9.66 -23.34 34.82
N TYR A 8 10.62 -23.12 33.93
CA TYR A 8 10.69 -21.93 33.09
C TYR A 8 9.66 -22.07 31.97
N PHE A 9 8.52 -21.41 32.12
CA PHE A 9 7.50 -21.33 31.06
C PHE A 9 7.95 -20.29 30.03
N CYS A 10 8.66 -20.75 29.00
CA CYS A 10 9.03 -19.91 27.87
C CYS A 10 7.78 -19.72 27.01
N CYS A 11 7.05 -18.62 27.21
CA CYS A 11 6.01 -18.18 26.28
C CYS A 11 6.67 -17.78 24.96
N ILE A 12 6.76 -18.73 24.02
CA ILE A 12 7.11 -18.44 22.64
C ILE A 12 5.92 -17.68 22.05
N SER A 13 5.97 -16.35 22.07
CA SER A 13 5.02 -15.53 21.33
C SER A 13 5.34 -15.68 19.84
N ILE A 14 4.71 -16.67 19.19
CA ILE A 14 4.72 -16.79 17.74
C ILE A 14 3.94 -15.57 17.22
N SER A 15 4.66 -14.54 16.80
CA SER A 15 4.07 -13.41 16.09
C SER A 15 3.71 -13.90 14.70
N TYR A 16 2.50 -14.43 14.54
CA TYR A 16 1.93 -14.56 13.21
C TYR A 16 1.77 -13.14 12.68
N ALA A 17 2.46 -12.80 11.59
CA ALA A 17 2.13 -11.61 10.83
C ALA A 17 0.67 -11.78 10.38
N GLN A 18 -0.24 -11.10 11.06
CA GLN A 18 -1.66 -11.17 10.72
C GLN A 18 -1.81 -10.46 9.37
N ASN A 19 -2.22 -11.22 8.34
CA ASN A 19 -2.61 -10.66 7.06
C ASN A 19 -4.00 -10.01 7.23
N ILE A 20 -4.04 -8.86 7.89
CA ILE A 20 -5.28 -8.16 8.22
C ILE A 20 -5.77 -7.47 6.96
N GLU A 21 -6.95 -7.82 6.49
CA GLU A 21 -7.62 -7.19 5.35
C GLU A 21 -8.07 -5.76 5.68
N SER A 22 -8.01 -4.89 4.67
CA SER A 22 -8.59 -3.54 4.77
C SER A 22 -10.10 -3.58 5.06
N THR A 23 -10.62 -2.47 5.58
CA THR A 23 -12.06 -2.28 5.74
C THR A 23 -12.80 -2.36 4.40
N THR A 24 -12.16 -1.92 3.31
CA THR A 24 -12.75 -1.94 1.97
C THR A 24 -12.80 -3.35 1.40
N ARG A 25 -11.73 -4.15 1.54
CA ARG A 25 -11.74 -5.56 1.12
C ARG A 25 -12.85 -6.33 1.83
N LYS A 26 -12.94 -6.22 3.15
CA LYS A 26 -14.03 -6.86 3.92
C LYS A 26 -15.41 -6.43 3.44
N PHE A 27 -15.59 -5.14 3.17
CA PHE A 27 -16.85 -4.63 2.62
C PHE A 27 -17.20 -5.24 1.26
N ILE A 28 -16.20 -5.43 0.38
CA ILE A 28 -16.39 -6.07 -0.93
C ILE A 28 -16.69 -7.56 -0.77
N ASP A 29 -15.94 -8.26 0.08
CA ASP A 29 -15.99 -9.72 0.24
C ASP A 29 -17.26 -10.18 0.98
N GLU A 30 -17.77 -9.38 1.91
CA GLU A 30 -19.03 -9.64 2.62
C GLU A 30 -20.27 -9.32 1.77
N ALA A 31 -20.14 -8.46 0.76
CA ALA A 31 -21.25 -8.06 -0.10
C ALA A 31 -21.53 -9.09 -1.19
N GLN A 32 -22.81 -9.46 -1.34
CA GLN A 32 -23.22 -10.41 -2.38
C GLN A 32 -23.14 -9.81 -3.80
N PHE A 33 -23.39 -8.51 -3.92
CA PHE A 33 -23.38 -7.78 -5.18
C PHE A 33 -22.69 -6.44 -4.97
N THR A 34 -21.55 -6.24 -5.64
CA THR A 34 -20.74 -5.04 -5.46
C THR A 34 -20.57 -4.30 -6.77
N ARG A 35 -20.74 -2.98 -6.74
CA ARG A 35 -20.34 -2.08 -7.83
C ARG A 35 -19.21 -1.18 -7.35
N ILE A 36 -18.14 -1.11 -8.14
CA ILE A 36 -17.01 -0.19 -7.90
C ILE A 36 -17.04 0.88 -8.99
N ASN A 37 -17.29 2.12 -8.58
CA ASN A 37 -17.20 3.28 -9.45
C ASN A 37 -15.76 3.81 -9.42
N LYS A 38 -15.14 3.99 -10.59
CA LYS A 38 -13.78 4.50 -10.77
C LYS A 38 -13.79 5.69 -11.72
N ASP A 39 -13.10 6.77 -11.34
CA ASP A 39 -12.86 7.91 -12.23
C ASP A 39 -11.53 7.74 -12.98
N TRP A 40 -11.60 7.53 -14.28
CA TRP A 40 -10.43 7.36 -15.16
C TRP A 40 -9.74 8.68 -15.51
N THR A 41 -10.29 9.84 -15.13
CA THR A 41 -9.65 11.15 -15.33
C THR A 41 -8.79 11.53 -14.12
N THR A 42 -9.00 10.87 -13.00
CA THR A 42 -8.39 11.18 -11.70
C THR A 42 -7.46 10.05 -11.28
N ILE A 43 -6.24 10.06 -11.82
CA ILE A 43 -5.25 9.00 -11.63
C ILE A 43 -3.91 9.60 -11.17
N ALA A 44 -3.23 8.90 -10.25
CA ALA A 44 -1.78 8.99 -10.10
C ALA A 44 -1.14 7.72 -10.66
N GLU A 45 -0.34 7.88 -11.72
CA GLU A 45 0.34 6.77 -12.41
C GLU A 45 1.85 6.85 -12.20
N PHE A 46 2.42 5.71 -11.78
CA PHE A 46 3.86 5.49 -11.77
C PHE A 46 4.21 4.39 -12.75
N LYS A 47 5.18 4.66 -13.64
CA LYS A 47 5.70 3.71 -14.62
C LYS A 47 7.14 3.33 -14.30
N SER A 48 7.51 2.09 -14.60
CA SER A 48 8.91 1.65 -14.62
C SER A 48 9.50 1.85 -16.02
N GLY A 49 10.81 1.65 -16.17
CA GLY A 49 11.49 1.69 -17.47
C GLY A 49 11.19 0.50 -18.38
N ILE A 50 10.47 -0.52 -17.89
CA ILE A 50 10.21 -1.78 -18.62
C ILE A 50 8.71 -2.04 -18.87
N ASN A 51 7.91 -0.97 -18.91
CA ASN A 51 6.46 -0.99 -19.16
C ASN A 51 5.63 -1.63 -18.03
N GLU A 52 6.16 -1.65 -16.80
CA GLU A 52 5.36 -1.93 -15.61
C GLU A 52 4.75 -0.64 -15.09
N HIS A 53 3.64 -0.74 -14.36
CA HIS A 53 3.01 0.42 -13.78
C HIS A 53 2.22 0.10 -12.53
N VAL A 54 1.96 1.13 -11.74
CA VAL A 54 0.98 1.12 -10.66
C VAL A 54 0.16 2.39 -10.73
N ASN A 55 -1.16 2.21 -10.73
CA ASN A 55 -2.15 3.27 -10.85
C ASN A 55 -2.97 3.37 -9.58
N PHE A 56 -3.17 4.60 -9.13
CA PHE A 56 -3.96 4.93 -7.95
C PHE A 56 -5.23 5.66 -8.37
N TYR A 57 -6.37 5.15 -7.91
CA TYR A 57 -7.69 5.69 -8.24
C TYR A 57 -8.51 5.95 -6.99
N PRO A 58 -9.18 7.11 -6.88
CA PRO A 58 -10.28 7.25 -5.94
C PRO A 58 -11.46 6.41 -6.45
N ILE A 59 -12.10 5.66 -5.56
CA ILE A 59 -13.25 4.82 -5.90
C ILE A 59 -14.40 4.97 -4.91
N GLU A 60 -15.62 4.73 -5.37
CA GLU A 60 -16.82 4.54 -4.54
C GLU A 60 -17.27 3.08 -4.70
N VAL A 61 -17.26 2.32 -3.61
CA VAL A 61 -17.74 0.94 -3.55
C VAL A 61 -19.16 0.92 -3.01
N ILE A 62 -20.06 0.23 -3.70
CA ILE A 62 -21.48 0.14 -3.37
C ILE A 62 -21.89 -1.32 -3.23
N ASP A 63 -22.44 -1.67 -2.08
CA ASP A 63 -23.23 -2.90 -1.94
C ASP A 63 -24.60 -2.66 -2.59
N LEU A 64 -24.88 -3.35 -3.68
CA LEU A 64 -26.11 -3.18 -4.47
C LEU A 64 -27.35 -3.73 -3.76
N LYS A 65 -27.19 -4.59 -2.76
CA LYS A 65 -28.31 -5.15 -1.98
C LYS A 65 -28.76 -4.18 -0.89
N SER A 66 -27.82 -3.63 -0.13
CA SER A 66 -28.13 -2.69 0.96
C SER A 66 -28.18 -1.22 0.50
N GLY A 67 -27.56 -0.90 -0.64
CA GLY A 67 -27.34 0.47 -1.09
C GLY A 67 -26.25 1.22 -0.31
N LYS A 68 -25.59 0.57 0.66
CA LYS A 68 -24.51 1.18 1.43
C LYS A 68 -23.32 1.47 0.52
N LYS A 69 -22.66 2.61 0.78
CA LYS A 69 -21.52 3.07 0.01
C LYS A 69 -20.34 3.38 0.92
N ILE A 70 -19.13 3.15 0.41
CA ILE A 70 -17.87 3.58 1.03
C ILE A 70 -16.96 4.16 -0.04
N ASN A 71 -16.19 5.20 0.30
CA ASN A 71 -15.08 5.63 -0.55
C ASN A 71 -13.83 4.84 -0.17
N ALA A 72 -12.90 4.70 -1.11
CA ALA A 72 -11.63 4.04 -0.90
C ALA A 72 -10.60 4.45 -1.96
N LEU A 73 -9.38 3.96 -1.81
CA LEU A 73 -8.33 4.06 -2.81
C LEU A 73 -8.09 2.69 -3.45
N GLN A 74 -8.22 2.59 -4.76
CA GLN A 74 -7.85 1.40 -5.51
C GLN A 74 -6.44 1.56 -6.09
N LEU A 75 -5.64 0.50 -5.98
CA LEU A 75 -4.34 0.36 -6.61
C LEU A 75 -4.40 -0.76 -7.63
N ASP A 76 -4.11 -0.46 -8.90
CA ASP A 76 -3.92 -1.46 -9.94
C ASP A 76 -2.44 -1.53 -10.30
N MET A 77 -1.83 -2.69 -10.10
CA MET A 77 -0.43 -2.96 -10.41
C MET A 77 -0.32 -3.93 -11.58
N TYR A 78 0.54 -3.58 -12.53
CA TYR A 78 0.96 -4.42 -13.62
C TYR A 78 2.46 -4.70 -13.52
N ILE A 79 2.83 -5.97 -13.42
CA ILE A 79 4.20 -6.47 -13.47
C ILE A 79 4.35 -7.26 -14.77
N LYS A 80 5.45 -7.07 -15.48
CA LYS A 80 5.64 -7.69 -16.80
C LYS A 80 6.22 -9.09 -16.73
N ASN A 81 7.08 -9.33 -15.74
CA ASN A 81 7.80 -10.60 -15.57
C ASN A 81 7.72 -11.07 -14.10
N PRO A 82 6.73 -11.90 -13.73
CA PRO A 82 5.72 -12.52 -14.59
C PRO A 82 4.63 -11.53 -15.00
N ASP A 83 3.93 -11.82 -16.10
CA ASP A 83 2.82 -11.00 -16.63
C ASP A 83 1.63 -11.07 -15.68
N ILE A 84 1.57 -10.15 -14.72
CA ILE A 84 0.69 -10.20 -13.55
C ILE A 84 -0.03 -8.87 -13.39
N HIS A 85 -1.34 -8.97 -13.16
CA HIS A 85 -2.20 -7.87 -12.75
C HIS A 85 -2.69 -8.10 -11.32
N LYS A 86 -2.53 -7.12 -10.45
CA LYS A 86 -2.99 -7.18 -9.06
C LYS A 86 -3.74 -5.91 -8.68
N THR A 87 -4.79 -6.10 -7.90
CA THR A 87 -5.64 -5.02 -7.38
C THR A 87 -5.61 -5.05 -5.86
N ALA A 88 -5.51 -3.88 -5.24
CA ALA A 88 -5.60 -3.69 -3.80
C ALA A 88 -6.51 -2.50 -3.48
N TRP A 89 -7.13 -2.51 -2.30
CA TRP A 89 -8.08 -1.48 -1.88
C TRP A 89 -7.75 -0.92 -0.50
N VAL A 90 -7.12 0.25 -0.44
CA VAL A 90 -6.81 0.90 0.84
C VAL A 90 -8.07 1.60 1.35
N GLY A 91 -8.43 1.30 2.61
CA GLY A 91 -9.61 1.86 3.25
C GLY A 91 -9.43 3.30 3.73
N LEU A 92 -10.55 4.01 3.90
CA LEU A 92 -10.57 5.37 4.45
C LEU A 92 -9.88 5.48 5.82
N ASP A 93 -9.91 4.41 6.62
CA ASP A 93 -9.27 4.35 7.93
C ASP A 93 -7.74 4.47 7.87
N GLU A 94 -7.13 4.29 6.69
CA GLU A 94 -5.68 4.35 6.48
C GLU A 94 -5.26 5.51 5.56
N ILE A 95 -6.20 6.12 4.84
CA ILE A 95 -5.92 7.21 3.90
C ILE A 95 -5.45 8.47 4.62
N GLU A 96 -5.98 8.78 5.80
CA GLU A 96 -5.55 9.96 6.57
C GLU A 96 -4.09 9.86 7.03
N GLU A 97 -3.69 8.70 7.55
CA GLU A 97 -2.28 8.45 7.92
C GLU A 97 -1.38 8.42 6.67
N PHE A 98 -1.89 7.94 5.54
CA PHE A 98 -1.13 7.94 4.29
C PHE A 98 -0.89 9.35 3.75
N ILE A 99 -1.91 10.21 3.78
CA ILE A 99 -1.80 11.63 3.44
C ILE A 99 -0.75 12.28 4.33
N GLN A 100 -0.88 12.12 5.65
CA GLN A 100 0.04 12.70 6.62
C GLN A 100 1.48 12.21 6.38
N PHE A 101 1.67 10.92 6.13
CA PHE A 101 2.99 10.37 5.81
C PHE A 101 3.62 11.06 4.59
N ILE A 102 2.87 11.20 3.49
CA ILE A 102 3.39 11.84 2.28
C ILE A 102 3.70 13.32 2.53
N GLU A 103 2.80 14.05 3.19
CA GLU A 103 2.94 15.48 3.46
C GLU A 103 4.10 15.80 4.39
N ASP A 104 4.20 15.10 5.51
CA ASP A 104 5.14 15.44 6.56
C ASP A 104 6.53 14.84 6.30
N ASN A 105 6.61 13.70 5.61
CA ASN A 105 7.84 12.92 5.51
C ASN A 105 8.38 12.74 4.09
N VAL A 106 7.53 12.60 3.07
CA VAL A 106 8.02 12.31 1.72
C VAL A 106 8.26 13.58 0.91
N ILE A 107 7.23 14.42 0.76
CA ILE A 107 7.30 15.66 -0.04
C ILE A 107 8.45 16.58 0.40
N PRO A 108 8.64 16.87 1.70
CA PRO A 108 9.73 17.74 2.16
C PRO A 108 11.12 17.18 1.84
N ASN A 109 11.22 15.87 1.59
CA ASN A 109 12.46 15.15 1.38
C ASN A 109 12.65 14.67 -0.08
N LEU A 110 11.84 15.16 -1.03
CA LEU A 110 12.00 14.80 -2.45
C LEU A 110 13.37 15.22 -3.01
N ASP A 111 13.91 16.35 -2.55
CA ASP A 111 15.22 16.86 -2.97
C ASP A 111 16.38 16.44 -2.06
N LEU A 112 16.11 15.61 -1.04
CA LEU A 112 17.10 15.16 -0.09
C LEU A 112 18.23 14.38 -0.78
N ARG A 113 19.47 14.63 -0.35
CA ARG A 113 20.67 13.97 -0.86
C ARG A 113 21.61 13.62 0.28
N TYR A 114 22.32 12.53 0.11
CA TYR A 114 23.31 12.08 1.08
C TYR A 114 24.70 11.98 0.45
N LYS A 115 25.70 11.82 1.32
CA LYS A 115 27.04 11.36 0.95
C LYS A 115 27.36 10.15 1.84
N ASP A 116 27.71 9.02 1.22
CA ASP A 116 28.05 7.77 1.90
C ASP A 116 26.98 7.25 2.88
N LYS A 117 25.71 7.69 2.70
CA LYS A 117 24.56 7.39 3.56
C LYS A 117 23.28 7.23 2.74
N SER A 118 22.24 6.73 3.38
CA SER A 118 20.89 6.61 2.81
C SER A 118 19.81 6.81 3.87
N SER A 119 18.59 7.08 3.42
CA SER A 119 17.39 6.99 4.25
C SER A 119 16.27 6.30 3.49
N GLU A 120 15.38 5.63 4.21
CA GLU A 120 14.17 5.04 3.66
C GLU A 120 12.97 5.46 4.51
N PHE A 121 11.98 6.08 3.86
CA PHE A 121 10.71 6.44 4.46
C PHE A 121 9.71 5.35 4.09
N ILE A 122 9.12 4.67 5.08
CA ILE A 122 8.28 3.49 4.84
C ILE A 122 6.90 3.70 5.48
N PHE A 123 5.86 3.64 4.65
CA PHE A 123 4.47 3.57 5.08
C PHE A 123 3.93 2.17 4.84
N LYS A 124 3.27 1.59 5.85
CA LYS A 124 2.65 0.26 5.77
C LYS A 124 1.16 0.40 6.07
N ALA A 125 0.35 0.11 5.06
CA ALA A 125 -1.07 -0.15 5.22
C ALA A 125 -1.32 -1.67 5.21
N LYS A 126 -2.56 -2.06 5.50
CA LYS A 126 -3.05 -3.44 5.41
C LYS A 126 -2.79 -4.03 4.03
N GLU A 127 -3.09 -3.31 2.96
CA GLU A 127 -3.06 -3.85 1.59
C GLU A 127 -1.77 -3.54 0.83
N MET A 128 -0.98 -2.58 1.31
CA MET A 128 0.20 -2.13 0.57
C MET A 128 1.29 -1.56 1.48
N THR A 129 2.52 -1.55 0.96
CA THR A 129 3.64 -0.80 1.54
C THR A 129 4.17 0.17 0.49
N LEU A 130 4.36 1.43 0.88
CA LEU A 130 5.08 2.42 0.07
C LEU A 130 6.41 2.73 0.76
N SER A 131 7.50 2.62 0.00
CA SER A 131 8.83 3.06 0.44
C SER A 131 9.37 4.15 -0.48
N TYR A 132 9.90 5.21 0.10
CA TYR A 132 10.71 6.21 -0.58
C TYR A 132 12.15 6.13 -0.08
N PHE A 133 13.06 5.69 -0.96
CA PHE A 133 14.46 5.47 -0.65
C PHE A 133 15.33 6.56 -1.29
N VAL A 134 16.28 7.08 -0.52
CA VAL A 134 17.27 8.07 -0.96
C VAL A 134 18.66 7.54 -0.64
N HIS A 135 19.51 7.42 -1.65
CA HIS A 135 20.93 7.10 -1.50
C HIS A 135 21.76 7.94 -2.45
N GLU A 136 22.70 8.69 -1.89
CA GLU A 136 23.49 9.67 -2.63
C GLU A 136 22.61 10.67 -3.42
N ARG A 137 22.60 10.53 -4.76
CA ARG A 137 21.77 11.30 -5.70
C ARG A 137 20.59 10.46 -6.26
N SER A 138 20.58 9.17 -5.98
CA SER A 138 19.57 8.25 -6.45
C SER A 138 18.38 8.23 -5.50
N ARG A 139 17.19 8.20 -6.09
CA ARG A 139 15.90 8.21 -5.40
C ARG A 139 15.05 7.11 -5.99
N ARG A 140 14.40 6.31 -5.15
CA ARG A 140 13.56 5.19 -5.61
C ARG A 140 12.24 5.17 -4.84
N LEU A 141 11.16 5.12 -5.60
CA LEU A 141 9.84 4.77 -5.09
C LEU A 141 9.64 3.26 -5.25
N THR A 142 9.25 2.58 -4.19
CA THR A 142 8.86 1.16 -4.21
C THR A 142 7.46 1.03 -3.65
N ILE A 143 6.60 0.28 -4.34
CA ILE A 143 5.24 -0.04 -3.90
C ILE A 143 5.11 -1.56 -3.88
N LYS A 144 4.68 -2.11 -2.74
CA LYS A 144 4.36 -3.52 -2.58
C LYS A 144 2.88 -3.69 -2.32
N LEU A 145 2.22 -4.61 -3.02
CA LEU A 145 0.86 -5.03 -2.69
C LEU A 145 0.91 -6.34 -1.93
N ASN A 146 0.17 -6.42 -0.84
CA ASN A 146 0.00 -7.66 -0.09
C ASN A 146 -0.97 -8.58 -0.85
N SER A 147 -0.63 -9.86 -0.92
CA SER A 147 -1.52 -10.87 -1.48
C SER A 147 -2.38 -11.46 -0.35
N TYR A 148 -3.69 -11.49 -0.58
CA TYR A 148 -4.67 -12.20 0.25
C TYR A 148 -5.19 -13.46 -0.43
N ASP A 149 -4.74 -13.72 -1.66
CA ASP A 149 -5.00 -14.95 -2.38
C ASP A 149 -4.18 -16.09 -1.74
N ASP A 150 -4.62 -17.34 -1.90
CA ASP A 150 -3.87 -18.54 -1.50
C ASP A 150 -2.71 -18.84 -2.49
N ASP A 151 -1.89 -17.83 -2.77
CA ASP A 151 -0.73 -17.87 -3.65
C ASP A 151 0.55 -18.04 -2.81
N PRO A 152 1.53 -18.88 -3.22
CA PRO A 152 2.87 -18.88 -2.61
C PRO A 152 3.52 -17.48 -2.59
N ILE A 153 3.17 -16.60 -3.53
CA ILE A 153 3.63 -15.21 -3.58
C ILE A 153 2.79 -14.35 -2.62
N LYS A 154 3.43 -13.93 -1.52
CA LYS A 154 2.78 -13.11 -0.49
C LYS A 154 2.70 -11.61 -0.81
N ASN A 155 3.53 -11.14 -1.74
CA ASN A 155 3.52 -9.74 -2.16
C ASN A 155 4.05 -9.57 -3.58
N TYR A 156 3.55 -8.52 -4.23
CA TYR A 156 3.94 -8.10 -5.58
C TYR A 156 4.60 -6.73 -5.48
N THR A 157 5.76 -6.55 -6.12
CA THR A 157 6.58 -5.35 -5.97
C THR A 157 6.74 -4.62 -7.29
N PHE A 158 6.45 -3.32 -7.28
CA PHE A 158 6.79 -2.36 -8.31
C PHE A 158 7.82 -1.37 -7.77
N TRP A 159 8.75 -0.90 -8.61
CA TRP A 159 9.62 0.22 -8.24
C TRP A 159 10.00 1.09 -9.44
N THR A 160 10.34 2.33 -9.16
CA THR A 160 10.80 3.30 -10.17
C THR A 160 11.72 4.35 -9.55
N GLU A 161 12.73 4.77 -10.29
CA GLU A 161 13.62 5.88 -9.92
C GLU A 161 13.30 7.16 -10.69
N THR A 162 12.54 7.06 -11.78
CA THR A 162 12.32 8.17 -12.73
C THR A 162 11.01 8.91 -12.52
N GLN A 163 10.08 8.35 -11.74
CA GLN A 163 8.76 8.92 -11.51
C GLN A 163 8.55 9.38 -10.06
N VAL A 164 9.62 9.51 -9.29
CA VAL A 164 9.57 9.92 -7.87
C VAL A 164 8.95 11.31 -7.73
N ASP A 165 9.23 12.22 -8.66
CA ASP A 165 8.70 13.60 -8.64
C ASP A 165 7.18 13.67 -8.89
N LYS A 166 6.50 12.54 -9.18
CA LYS A 166 5.03 12.44 -9.28
C LYS A 166 4.34 12.14 -7.94
N ILE A 167 5.07 11.93 -6.84
CA ILE A 167 4.46 11.71 -5.52
C ILE A 167 3.47 12.83 -5.11
N PRO A 168 3.70 14.13 -5.40
CA PRO A 168 2.70 15.17 -5.14
C PRO A 168 1.35 14.92 -5.83
N ARG A 169 1.34 14.33 -7.03
CA ARG A 169 0.09 13.94 -7.72
C ARG A 169 -0.65 12.84 -6.95
N LEU A 170 0.07 11.88 -6.36
CA LEU A 170 -0.56 10.87 -5.50
C LEU A 170 -1.24 11.53 -4.29
N LEU A 171 -0.58 12.52 -3.66
CA LEU A 171 -1.19 13.27 -2.56
C LEU A 171 -2.47 13.98 -2.98
N GLU A 172 -2.50 14.61 -4.16
CA GLU A 172 -3.72 15.23 -4.70
C GLU A 172 -4.86 14.23 -4.81
N ILE A 173 -4.60 13.02 -5.33
CA ILE A 173 -5.61 11.97 -5.45
C ILE A 173 -6.12 11.53 -4.09
N LEU A 174 -5.24 11.28 -3.13
CA LEU A 174 -5.62 10.87 -1.77
C LEU A 174 -6.54 11.90 -1.12
N LYS A 175 -6.24 13.18 -1.27
CA LYS A 175 -7.04 14.29 -0.72
C LYS A 175 -8.43 14.41 -1.31
N GLN A 176 -8.67 13.89 -2.52
CA GLN A 176 -10.01 13.92 -3.16
C GLN A 176 -10.95 12.83 -2.65
N ILE A 177 -10.41 11.81 -1.95
CA ILE A 177 -11.22 10.73 -1.36
C ILE A 177 -11.89 11.21 -0.06
N LYS A 178 -11.30 12.23 0.58
CA LYS A 178 -11.76 12.87 1.82
C LYS A 178 -12.81 13.95 1.54
#